data_AF-A0A6L3EQ71-F1
#
_entry.id   AF-A0A6L3EQ71-F1
#
_cell.length_a   1.000
_cell.length_b   1.000
_cell.length_c   1.000
_cell.angle_alpha   90.00
_cell.angle_beta   90.00
_cell.angle_gamma   90.00
#
_symmetry.space_group_name_H-M   'P 1'
#
loop_
_entity.id
_entity.type
_entity.pdbx_description
1 polymer ?
#
loop_
_entity_poly.entity_id
_entity_poly.type
_entity_poly.pdbx_seq_one_letter_code
_entity_poly.pdbx_strand_id
1 'polypeptide(L)'
;MHHKKLTTAALAAVMALGSSAASAELVFPSLSYRTGPYAPNGIPFADGYADYFTLVNERDGGIGGEPTRVIECETGSKPENGVE
;
A
#
# COMPACT_ATOMS: atom_id res chain seq x y z
N MET A 1 9.68 -45.84 -12.86
CA MET A 1 10.43 -44.57 -12.64
C MET A 1 9.78 -43.32 -13.24
N HIS A 2 8.86 -43.44 -14.22
CA HIS A 2 8.17 -42.27 -14.80
C HIS A 2 7.13 -41.62 -13.86
N HIS A 3 6.32 -42.41 -13.16
CA HIS A 3 5.30 -41.89 -12.23
C HIS A 3 5.88 -41.06 -11.08
N LYS A 4 7.06 -41.44 -10.57
CA LYS A 4 7.72 -40.72 -9.47
C LYS A 4 8.12 -39.30 -9.90
N LYS A 5 8.58 -39.13 -11.15
CA LYS A 5 8.92 -37.82 -11.74
C LYS A 5 7.68 -36.96 -11.95
N LEU A 6 6.60 -37.57 -12.45
CA LEU A 6 5.30 -36.90 -12.63
C LEU A 6 4.72 -36.42 -11.29
N THR A 7 4.78 -37.23 -10.23
CA THR A 7 4.33 -36.83 -8.90
C THR A 7 5.18 -35.72 -8.29
N THR A 8 6.51 -35.75 -8.47
CA THR A 8 7.38 -34.66 -8.00
C THR A 8 7.11 -33.36 -8.74
N ALA A 9 6.89 -33.43 -10.06
CA ALA A 9 6.55 -32.26 -10.88
C ALA A 9 5.19 -31.66 -10.49
N ALA A 10 4.19 -32.51 -10.26
CA ALA A 10 2.87 -32.07 -9.81
C ALA A 10 2.93 -31.39 -8.44
N LEU A 11 3.71 -31.93 -7.49
CA LEU A 11 3.87 -31.33 -6.18
C LEU A 11 4.58 -29.97 -6.24
N ALA A 12 5.62 -29.85 -7.07
CA ALA A 12 6.31 -28.57 -7.30
C ALA A 12 5.38 -27.51 -7.92
N ALA A 13 4.50 -27.90 -8.85
CA ALA A 13 3.52 -27.01 -9.45
C ALA A 13 2.48 -26.50 -8.43
N VAL A 14 1.98 -27.38 -7.55
CA VAL A 14 1.05 -26.98 -6.47
C VAL A 14 1.70 -26.02 -5.48
N MET A 15 2.97 -26.25 -5.12
CA MET A 15 3.72 -25.35 -4.24
C MET A 15 4.02 -23.99 -4.89
N ALA A 16 4.19 -23.93 -6.21
CA ALA A 16 4.34 -22.67 -6.94
C ALA A 16 3.02 -21.88 -7.04
N LEU A 17 1.87 -22.57 -7.08
CA LEU A 17 0.55 -21.94 -7.13
C LEU A 17 0.02 -21.51 -5.76
N GLY A 18 0.48 -22.16 -4.68
CA GLY A 18 0.04 -21.86 -3.30
C GLY A 18 0.59 -20.56 -2.70
N SER A 19 1.53 -19.90 -3.38
CA SER A 19 2.17 -18.65 -2.93
C SER A 19 1.50 -17.39 -3.46
N SER A 20 0.30 -17.46 -4.04
CA SER A 20 -0.50 -16.25 -4.23
C SER A 20 -0.87 -15.73 -2.84
N ALA A 21 -0.05 -14.83 -2.29
CA ALA A 21 -0.44 -13.97 -1.19
C ALA A 21 -1.85 -13.45 -1.53
N ALA A 22 -2.80 -13.60 -0.61
CA ALA A 22 -4.10 -12.98 -0.78
C ALA A 22 -3.82 -11.49 -1.04
N SER A 23 -4.10 -11.03 -2.26
CA SER A 23 -3.86 -9.65 -2.63
C SER A 23 -4.74 -8.79 -1.73
N ALA A 24 -4.11 -8.11 -0.78
CA ALA A 24 -4.77 -7.34 0.23
C ALA A 24 -4.74 -5.89 -0.25
N GLU A 25 -5.89 -5.29 -0.54
CA GLU A 25 -5.90 -3.87 -0.91
C GLU A 25 -5.39 -3.03 0.29
N LEU A 26 -4.19 -2.47 0.16
CA LEU A 26 -3.55 -1.67 1.20
C LEU A 26 -3.89 -0.19 1.02
N VAL A 27 -5.01 0.24 1.61
CA VAL A 27 -5.44 1.64 1.58
C VAL A 27 -4.96 2.39 2.82
N PHE A 28 -4.25 3.49 2.60
CA PHE A 28 -3.80 4.41 3.65
C PHE A 28 -4.51 5.75 3.51
N PRO A 29 -5.40 6.13 4.45
CA PRO A 29 -5.99 7.46 4.43
C PRO A 29 -4.96 8.51 4.84
N SER A 30 -4.92 9.62 4.11
CA SER A 30 -4.12 10.80 4.44
C SER A 30 -5.06 11.94 4.81
N LEU A 31 -5.08 12.30 6.10
CA LEU A 31 -5.87 13.41 6.61
C LEU A 31 -5.01 14.68 6.54
N SER A 32 -5.10 15.37 5.41
CA SER A 32 -4.28 16.53 5.13
C SER A 32 -4.95 17.81 5.62
N TYR A 33 -4.15 18.86 5.78
CA TYR A 33 -4.64 20.22 6.06
C TYR A 33 -3.85 21.20 5.21
N ARG A 34 -3.92 21.01 3.89
CA ARG A 34 -3.27 21.86 2.88
C ARG A 34 -3.91 23.24 2.77
N THR A 35 -5.07 23.43 3.40
CA THR A 35 -5.78 24.71 3.44
C THR A 35 -5.87 25.27 4.86
N GLY A 36 -6.11 26.58 4.95
CA GLY A 36 -6.26 27.27 6.24
C GLY A 36 -4.93 27.77 6.84
N PRO A 37 -4.97 28.33 8.06
CA PRO A 37 -3.83 29.03 8.67
C PRO A 37 -2.65 28.11 9.01
N TYR A 38 -2.88 26.80 9.12
CA TYR A 38 -1.84 25.81 9.44
C TYR A 38 -1.28 25.09 8.19
N ALA A 39 -1.75 25.46 6.99
CA ALA A 39 -1.30 24.90 5.72
C ALA A 39 0.22 24.83 5.52
N PRO A 40 1.03 25.84 5.93
CA PRO A 40 2.48 25.77 5.77
C PRO A 40 3.13 24.56 6.46
N ASN A 41 2.51 24.02 7.51
CA ASN A 41 2.98 22.82 8.20
C ASN A 41 2.38 21.54 7.61
N GLY A 42 1.17 21.60 7.06
CA GLY A 42 0.42 20.43 6.56
C GLY A 42 0.83 20.00 5.17
N ILE A 43 1.10 20.96 4.27
CA ILE A 43 1.54 20.69 2.89
C ILE A 43 2.80 19.80 2.86
N PRO A 44 3.92 20.15 3.51
CA PRO A 44 5.14 19.34 3.42
C PRO A 44 4.97 17.95 4.04
N PHE A 45 4.09 17.82 5.05
CA PHE A 45 3.78 16.51 5.63
C PHE A 45 2.97 15.64 4.67
N ALA A 46 1.90 16.19 4.09
CA ALA A 46 1.05 15.47 3.13
C ALA A 46 1.83 15.06 1.87
N ASP A 47 2.70 15.94 1.36
CA ASP A 47 3.58 15.63 0.23
C ASP A 47 4.59 14.54 0.58
N GLY A 48 5.30 14.68 1.71
CA GLY A 48 6.26 13.67 2.14
C GLY A 48 5.62 12.30 2.40
N TYR A 49 4.38 12.27 2.91
CA TYR A 49 3.62 11.04 3.10
C TYR A 49 3.30 10.37 1.76
N ALA A 50 2.79 11.12 0.78
CA ALA A 50 2.49 10.59 -0.56
C ALA A 50 3.76 10.15 -1.31
N ASP A 51 4.83 10.93 -1.24
CA ASP A 51 6.11 10.62 -1.87
C ASP A 51 6.75 9.36 -1.28
N TYR A 52 6.62 9.15 0.03
CA TYR A 52 7.12 7.94 0.68
C TYR A 52 6.44 6.68 0.16
N PHE A 53 5.11 6.68 0.03
CA PHE A 53 4.38 5.53 -0.52
C PHE A 53 4.63 5.32 -2.00
N THR A 54 4.82 6.40 -2.77
CA THR A 54 5.29 6.33 -4.15
C THR A 54 6.63 5.61 -4.23
N LEU A 55 7.60 6.03 -3.41
CA LEU A 55 8.91 5.38 -3.33
C LEU A 55 8.79 3.90 -2.95
N VAL A 56 7.99 3.54 -1.94
CA VAL A 56 7.81 2.14 -1.52
C VAL A 56 7.22 1.29 -2.64
N ASN A 57 6.23 1.82 -3.37
CA ASN A 57 5.63 1.11 -4.50
C ASN A 57 6.63 0.92 -5.65
N GLU A 58 7.36 1.98 -6.01
CA GLU A 58 8.30 1.95 -7.14
C GLU A 58 9.58 1.15 -6.84
N ARG A 59 10.14 1.31 -5.64
CA ARG A 59 11.41 0.68 -5.23
C ARG A 59 11.23 -0.76 -4.78
N ASP A 60 10.21 -1.02 -3.97
CA ASP A 60 10.06 -2.31 -3.26
C ASP A 60 8.95 -3.19 -3.85
N GLY A 61 8.18 -2.66 -4.82
CA GLY A 61 6.99 -3.33 -5.34
C GLY A 61 5.81 -3.31 -4.36
N GLY A 62 5.83 -2.37 -3.40
CA GLY A 62 4.83 -2.26 -2.35
C GLY A 62 5.17 -3.05 -1.09
N ILE A 63 4.27 -3.04 -0.11
CA ILE A 63 4.50 -3.67 1.19
C ILE A 63 4.17 -5.16 1.07
N GLY A 64 5.18 -6.02 1.25
CA GLY A 64 5.00 -7.47 1.09
C GLY A 64 4.69 -7.89 -0.35
N GLY A 65 5.06 -7.06 -1.34
CA GLY A 65 4.76 -7.29 -2.76
C GLY A 65 3.38 -6.79 -3.20
N GLU A 66 2.69 -6.03 -2.34
CA GLU A 66 1.37 -5.47 -2.62
C GLU A 66 1.42 -3.94 -2.66
N PRO A 67 1.02 -3.30 -3.78
CA PRO A 67 1.01 -1.85 -3.90
C PRO A 67 0.11 -1.18 -2.86
N THR A 68 0.59 -0.06 -2.34
CA THR A 68 -0.14 0.80 -1.42
C THR A 68 -0.92 1.86 -2.18
N ARG A 69 -2.09 2.25 -1.67
CA ARG A 69 -2.89 3.34 -2.23
C ARG A 69 -3.19 4.39 -1.16
N VAL A 70 -2.66 5.59 -1.37
CA VAL A 70 -2.92 6.72 -0.48
C VAL A 70 -4.15 7.48 -0.97
N ILE A 71 -5.15 7.63 -0.11
CA ILE A 71 -6.34 8.45 -0.40
C ILE A 71 -6.30 9.67 0.48
N GLU A 72 -6.23 10.84 -0.14
CA GLU A 72 -6.15 12.10 0.58
C GLU A 72 -7.55 12.70 0.85
N CYS A 73 -7.76 13.16 2.09
CA CYS A 73 -8.93 13.89 2.55
C CYS A 73 -8.48 15.20 3.23
N GLU A 74 -8.86 16.34 2.66
CA GLU A 74 -8.55 17.66 3.21
C GLU A 74 -9.46 18.00 4.40
N THR A 75 -8.85 18.34 5.53
CA THR A 75 -9.55 18.64 6.80
C THR A 75 -9.49 20.13 7.18
N GLY A 76 -8.57 20.91 6.61
CA GLY A 76 -8.37 22.34 6.93
C GLY A 76 -8.02 22.62 8.39
N SER A 77 -7.50 21.62 9.11
CA SER A 77 -7.28 21.65 10.58
C SER A 77 -8.55 21.94 11.38
N LYS A 78 -9.73 21.59 10.85
CA LYS A 78 -11.00 21.74 11.53
C LYS A 78 -11.45 20.38 12.09
N PRO A 79 -11.68 20.25 13.41
CA PRO A 79 -12.12 19.00 14.02
C PRO A 79 -13.42 18.45 13.40
N GLU A 80 -14.36 19.33 13.04
CA GLU A 80 -15.63 18.99 12.39
C GLU A 80 -15.50 18.38 10.98
N ASN A 81 -14.35 18.54 10.34
CA ASN A 81 -14.05 17.95 9.03
C ASN A 81 -13.16 16.71 9.14
N GLY A 82 -12.69 16.39 10.35
CA GLY A 82 -11.98 15.15 10.65
C GLY A 82 -12.95 14.05 11.06
N VAL A 83 -12.47 12.81 11.02
CA VAL A 83 -13.14 11.64 11.65
C VAL A 83 -12.45 11.24 12.95
N GLU A 84 -11.61 12.13 13.48
CA GLU A 84 -10.76 11.97 14.67
C GLU A 84 -11.53 12.12 15.98
#